data_AF-A0ABD1ENR9-F1
#
_entry.id   AF-A0ABD1ENR9-F1
#
_cell.length_a   1.000
_cell.length_b   1.000
_cell.length_c   1.000
_cell.angle_alpha   90.00
_cell.angle_beta   90.00
_cell.angle_gamma   90.00
#
_symmetry.space_group_name_H-M   'P 1'
#
loop_
_entity.id
_entity.type
_entity.pdbx_description
1 polymer ?
#
loop_
_entity_poly.entity_id
_entity_poly.type
_entity_poly.pdbx_seq_one_letter_code
_entity_poly.pdbx_strand_id
1 'polypeptide(L)'
;MLKNIVVLCITIVSAKGAVQPYNDSHWRRRWFPHSPGDVDANQIVTDNRDLHDAHHGIAMGIVDSSCDDGKINLTIDWNNSPDNYTCLENKTLYLPKFDTASSYSQEHIPQEYSAPHKCMNESIEYEEVLPTFGTHRPLWAVYGEYTFLPRQRWLHNLEHGAVALLYHPCANLNKVNLLKRIVKNCLYRHVITPYNLLTPQRPIALVTWGHRLEMSNVDPKEVLKFIKLHALNGPEKTHRDGQYDLMLKEKAQIVSDSDDTNVCPGFSGDFQMK
;
A
#
# COMPACT_ATOMS: atom_id res chain seq x y z
N MET A 1 -32.60 -18.44 70.07
CA MET A 1 -33.52 -18.69 68.93
C MET A 1 -34.33 -17.44 68.67
N LEU A 2 -33.99 -16.68 67.62
CA LEU A 2 -34.91 -15.73 66.97
C LEU A 2 -34.34 -15.41 65.59
N LYS A 3 -35.13 -15.74 64.57
CA LYS A 3 -34.87 -15.54 63.14
C LYS A 3 -35.08 -14.06 62.81
N ASN A 4 -34.10 -13.42 62.17
CA ASN A 4 -34.34 -12.20 61.39
C ASN A 4 -34.12 -12.54 59.91
N ILE A 5 -35.23 -12.63 59.18
CA ILE A 5 -35.28 -12.73 57.72
C ILE A 5 -35.14 -11.31 57.19
N VAL A 6 -34.08 -11.04 56.44
CA VAL A 6 -33.96 -9.83 55.62
C VAL A 6 -34.33 -10.22 54.20
N VAL A 7 -35.44 -9.69 53.70
CA VAL A 7 -35.88 -9.82 52.31
C VAL A 7 -35.09 -8.79 51.49
N LEU A 8 -34.13 -9.26 50.69
CA LEU A 8 -33.44 -8.43 49.70
C LEU A 8 -34.23 -8.49 48.39
N CYS A 9 -34.94 -7.40 48.06
CA CYS A 9 -35.66 -7.25 46.80
C CYS A 9 -34.64 -6.93 45.69
N ILE A 10 -34.42 -7.84 44.74
CA ILE A 10 -33.57 -7.60 43.56
C ILE A 10 -34.45 -6.92 42.50
N THR A 11 -34.24 -5.63 42.28
CA THR A 11 -34.76 -4.95 41.09
C THR A 11 -33.79 -5.16 39.92
N ILE A 12 -34.19 -5.99 38.96
CA ILE A 12 -33.47 -6.14 37.68
C ILE A 12 -33.82 -4.91 36.83
N VAL A 13 -32.90 -3.96 36.72
CA VAL A 13 -33.01 -2.87 35.73
C VAL A 13 -32.57 -3.41 34.38
N SER A 14 -33.54 -3.69 33.52
CA SER A 14 -33.29 -4.02 32.11
C SER A 14 -32.88 -2.74 31.37
N ALA A 15 -31.57 -2.53 31.18
CA ALA A 15 -31.07 -1.47 30.32
C ALA A 15 -31.27 -1.86 28.85
N LYS A 16 -32.42 -1.53 28.27
CA LYS A 16 -32.56 -1.41 26.81
C LYS A 16 -31.85 -0.12 26.40
N GLY A 17 -30.56 -0.22 26.07
CA GLY A 17 -29.83 0.87 25.42
C GLY A 17 -30.47 1.14 24.07
N ALA A 18 -31.14 2.28 23.93
CA ALA A 18 -31.60 2.76 22.63
C ALA A 18 -30.36 3.09 21.79
N VAL A 19 -30.20 2.39 20.67
CA VAL A 19 -29.20 2.74 19.64
C VAL A 19 -29.59 4.10 19.08
N GLN A 20 -28.80 5.12 19.39
CA GLN A 20 -28.95 6.43 18.78
C GLN A 20 -28.70 6.30 17.26
N PRO A 21 -29.52 6.92 16.40
CA PRO A 21 -29.27 6.91 14.97
C PRO A 21 -27.93 7.58 14.68
N TYR A 22 -27.11 6.92 13.86
CA TYR A 22 -25.80 7.39 13.43
C TYR A 22 -25.93 8.75 12.73
N ASN A 23 -25.19 9.75 13.22
CA ASN A 23 -25.19 11.11 12.67
C ASN A 23 -24.13 11.24 11.57
N ASP A 24 -24.59 11.29 10.31
CA ASP A 24 -23.77 11.31 9.08
C ASP A 24 -23.07 12.66 8.81
N SER A 25 -23.34 13.70 9.60
CA SER A 25 -22.74 15.04 9.40
C SER A 25 -21.21 15.11 9.59
N HIS A 26 -20.57 14.01 9.99
CA HIS A 26 -19.13 13.94 10.27
C HIS A 26 -18.48 12.66 9.72
N TRP A 27 -19.00 12.14 8.60
CA TRP A 27 -18.31 11.09 7.85
C TRP A 27 -16.99 11.60 7.29
N ARG A 28 -15.90 11.32 8.00
CA ARG A 28 -14.56 11.54 7.48
C ARG A 28 -14.19 10.31 6.68
N ARG A 29 -14.20 10.46 5.36
CA ARG A 29 -13.89 9.47 4.30
C ARG A 29 -12.51 8.81 4.39
N ARG A 30 -11.87 8.85 5.57
CA ARG A 30 -10.57 8.27 5.85
C ARG A 30 -10.55 6.76 5.68
N TRP A 31 -11.61 6.08 6.11
CA TRP A 31 -11.63 4.62 6.19
C TRP A 31 -12.67 3.95 5.32
N PHE A 32 -13.76 4.61 4.90
CA PHE A 32 -14.61 4.02 3.88
C PHE A 32 -15.01 5.10 2.85
N PRO A 33 -15.11 4.73 1.57
CA PRO A 33 -15.45 5.65 0.50
C PRO A 33 -16.94 6.06 0.52
N HIS A 34 -17.80 5.21 1.09
CA HIS A 34 -19.26 5.37 1.13
C HIS A 34 -19.78 5.35 2.57
N SER A 35 -20.79 6.19 2.85
CA SER A 35 -21.51 6.13 4.12
C SER A 35 -22.31 4.81 4.19
N PRO A 36 -22.61 4.28 5.39
CA PRO A 36 -23.45 3.08 5.53
C PRO A 36 -24.86 3.21 4.94
N GLY A 37 -25.30 4.42 4.57
CA GLY A 37 -26.60 4.69 3.98
C GLY A 37 -26.58 5.05 2.49
N ASP A 38 -25.40 5.10 1.86
CA ASP A 38 -25.28 5.43 0.45
C ASP A 38 -25.80 4.27 -0.40
N VAL A 39 -26.76 4.55 -1.29
CA VAL A 39 -27.18 3.61 -2.33
C VAL A 39 -26.04 3.47 -3.34
N ASP A 40 -25.59 2.23 -3.56
CA ASP A 40 -24.63 1.91 -4.61
C ASP A 40 -25.24 2.24 -5.98
N ALA A 41 -24.77 3.34 -6.56
CA ALA A 41 -25.22 3.85 -7.85
C ALA A 41 -24.43 3.26 -9.02
N ASN A 42 -23.57 2.26 -8.77
CA ASN A 42 -22.84 1.59 -9.83
C ASN A 42 -23.82 0.84 -10.74
N GLN A 43 -23.74 1.10 -12.04
CA GLN A 43 -24.54 0.37 -13.03
C GLN A 43 -24.12 -1.10 -13.02
N ILE A 44 -25.10 -2.00 -12.87
CA ILE A 44 -24.89 -3.43 -13.07
C ILE A 44 -24.61 -3.65 -14.57
N VAL A 45 -23.34 -3.76 -14.93
CA VAL A 45 -22.96 -4.15 -16.29
C VAL A 45 -22.94 -5.67 -16.36
N THR A 46 -23.95 -6.23 -17.02
CA THR A 46 -24.03 -7.66 -17.30
C THR A 46 -23.29 -7.99 -18.59
N ASP A 47 -22.12 -8.63 -18.50
CA ASP A 47 -21.67 -9.59 -19.50
C ASP A 47 -20.66 -10.62 -18.92
N ASN A 48 -21.22 -11.75 -18.47
CA ASN A 48 -20.65 -13.10 -18.32
C ASN A 48 -19.14 -13.35 -18.08
N ARG A 49 -18.46 -12.49 -17.33
CA ARG A 49 -17.34 -12.78 -16.42
C ARG A 49 -17.59 -11.88 -15.22
N ASP A 50 -17.80 -12.43 -14.03
CA ASP A 50 -18.21 -11.62 -12.87
C ASP A 50 -17.09 -10.62 -12.49
N LEU A 51 -17.15 -9.42 -13.07
CA LEU A 51 -16.25 -8.29 -12.83
C LEU A 51 -16.48 -7.65 -11.46
N HIS A 52 -17.52 -8.08 -10.75
CA HIS A 52 -17.90 -7.57 -9.45
C HIS A 52 -17.73 -8.65 -8.39
N ASP A 53 -17.12 -8.26 -7.27
CA ASP A 53 -17.05 -9.10 -6.07
C ASP A 53 -17.57 -8.31 -4.85
N ALA A 54 -18.09 -9.04 -3.86
CA ALA A 54 -18.75 -8.43 -2.69
C ALA A 54 -17.76 -7.75 -1.72
N HIS A 55 -16.46 -7.99 -1.85
CA HIS A 55 -15.42 -7.44 -0.97
C HIS A 55 -14.85 -6.12 -1.51
N HIS A 56 -14.59 -6.01 -2.81
CA HIS A 56 -13.89 -4.87 -3.42
C HIS A 56 -14.73 -4.07 -4.41
N GLY A 57 -15.95 -4.53 -4.73
CA GLY A 57 -16.81 -3.95 -5.76
C GLY A 57 -16.40 -4.38 -7.17
N ILE A 58 -15.11 -4.30 -7.52
CA ILE A 58 -14.55 -4.81 -8.78
C ILE A 58 -13.55 -5.93 -8.48
N ALA A 59 -13.67 -7.06 -9.18
CA ALA A 59 -12.81 -8.22 -8.99
C ALA A 59 -11.34 -7.94 -9.35
N MET A 60 -10.42 -8.26 -8.44
CA MET A 60 -8.99 -8.19 -8.73
C MET A 60 -8.53 -9.23 -9.75
N GLY A 61 -7.51 -8.86 -10.55
CA GLY A 61 -6.80 -9.78 -11.43
C GLY A 61 -7.56 -10.23 -12.69
N ILE A 62 -8.76 -9.70 -12.95
CA ILE A 62 -9.51 -9.94 -14.19
C ILE A 62 -9.13 -8.88 -15.21
N VAL A 63 -8.46 -9.29 -16.27
CA VAL A 63 -8.11 -8.41 -17.39
C VAL A 63 -9.36 -8.18 -18.25
N ASP A 64 -9.85 -6.95 -18.26
CA ASP A 64 -11.03 -6.56 -19.02
C ASP A 64 -10.90 -5.13 -19.58
N SER A 65 -10.98 -4.98 -20.90
CA SER A 65 -10.83 -3.68 -21.56
C SER A 65 -11.93 -2.66 -21.23
N SER A 66 -13.08 -3.11 -20.72
CA SER A 66 -14.15 -2.23 -20.24
C SER A 66 -13.85 -1.64 -18.86
N CYS A 67 -12.97 -2.29 -18.09
CA CYS A 67 -12.60 -1.87 -16.74
C CYS A 67 -11.11 -1.51 -16.63
N ASP A 68 -10.23 -2.50 -16.68
CA ASP A 68 -8.79 -2.35 -16.63
C ASP A 68 -8.13 -3.53 -17.36
N ASP A 69 -7.41 -3.22 -18.44
CA ASP A 69 -6.59 -4.17 -19.19
C ASP A 69 -5.09 -3.88 -19.06
N GLY A 70 -4.73 -2.90 -18.23
CA GLY A 70 -3.37 -2.41 -18.06
C GLY A 70 -2.78 -1.69 -19.29
N LYS A 71 -3.59 -1.36 -20.30
CA LYS A 71 -3.14 -0.81 -21.58
C LYS A 71 -3.89 0.46 -21.99
N ILE A 72 -5.20 0.51 -21.76
CA ILE A 72 -6.07 1.60 -22.21
C ILE A 72 -6.32 2.58 -21.05
N ASN A 73 -6.54 3.86 -21.38
CA ASN A 73 -6.89 4.94 -20.44
C ASN A 73 -5.88 5.18 -19.31
N LEU A 74 -4.62 4.74 -19.48
CA LEU A 74 -3.56 4.90 -18.49
C LEU A 74 -3.24 6.36 -18.15
N THR A 75 -3.61 7.29 -19.04
CA THR A 75 -3.47 8.74 -18.83
C THR A 75 -4.26 9.27 -17.64
N ILE A 76 -5.24 8.52 -17.14
CA ILE A 76 -6.02 8.87 -15.94
C ILE A 76 -5.18 8.76 -14.67
N ASP A 77 -4.26 7.80 -14.60
CA ASP A 77 -3.37 7.64 -13.45
C ASP A 77 -2.11 8.49 -13.58
N TRP A 78 -1.61 8.68 -14.81
CA TRP A 78 -0.43 9.48 -15.08
C TRP A 78 -0.37 9.92 -16.55
N ASN A 79 0.01 11.17 -16.80
CA ASN A 79 -0.07 11.83 -18.11
C ASN A 79 1.10 11.52 -19.08
N ASN A 80 1.79 10.39 -18.93
CA ASN A 80 3.03 10.09 -19.67
C ASN A 80 4.15 11.13 -19.51
N SER A 81 4.09 12.02 -18.51
CA SER A 81 5.12 13.04 -18.31
C SER A 81 6.41 12.42 -17.78
N PRO A 82 7.58 12.77 -18.37
CA PRO A 82 8.88 12.35 -17.87
C PRO A 82 9.22 12.95 -16.49
N ASP A 83 8.51 13.98 -16.04
CA ASP A 83 8.71 14.63 -14.74
C ASP A 83 8.56 13.67 -13.57
N ASN A 84 7.80 12.59 -13.75
CA ASN A 84 7.59 11.57 -12.73
C ASN A 84 8.84 10.76 -12.40
N TYR A 85 9.76 10.65 -13.35
CA TYR A 85 10.95 9.80 -13.24
C TYR A 85 12.26 10.48 -13.65
N THR A 86 12.20 11.76 -14.03
CA THR A 86 13.37 12.57 -14.40
C THR A 86 13.66 13.58 -13.30
N CYS A 87 14.93 13.73 -12.93
CA CYS A 87 15.33 14.78 -12.01
C CYS A 87 15.34 16.15 -12.71
N LEU A 88 14.36 16.98 -12.39
CA LEU A 88 14.25 18.35 -12.88
C LEU A 88 14.65 19.41 -11.85
N GLU A 89 14.83 19.00 -10.59
CA GLU A 89 15.19 19.87 -9.49
C GLU A 89 16.69 19.91 -9.22
N ASN A 90 17.11 20.84 -8.36
CA ASN A 90 18.49 20.92 -7.92
C ASN A 90 18.88 19.71 -7.05
N LYS A 91 19.69 18.80 -7.61
CA LYS A 91 20.19 17.60 -6.92
C LYS A 91 20.89 17.88 -5.58
N THR A 92 21.44 19.08 -5.37
CA THR A 92 22.10 19.40 -4.09
C THR A 92 21.12 19.42 -2.90
N LEU A 93 19.83 19.68 -3.15
CA LEU A 93 18.78 19.63 -2.14
C LEU A 93 18.50 18.20 -1.62
N TYR A 94 18.81 17.20 -2.47
CA TYR A 94 18.52 15.79 -2.28
C TYR A 94 19.76 14.98 -1.82
N LEU A 95 20.82 15.67 -1.41
CA LEU A 95 22.00 15.02 -0.85
C LEU A 95 21.66 14.38 0.50
N PRO A 96 22.22 13.19 0.82
CA PRO A 96 21.90 12.50 2.06
C PRO A 96 22.36 13.33 3.26
N LYS A 97 21.46 13.55 4.22
CA LYS A 97 21.74 14.25 5.46
C LYS A 97 21.85 13.25 6.61
N PHE A 98 23.04 13.09 7.17
CA PHE A 98 23.31 12.08 8.21
C PHE A 98 22.74 12.44 9.58
N ASP A 99 22.46 13.72 9.81
CA ASP A 99 21.79 14.25 11.00
C ASP A 99 20.26 14.13 10.93
N THR A 100 19.71 13.88 9.73
CA THR A 100 18.27 13.72 9.52
C THR A 100 17.87 12.27 9.76
N ALA A 101 17.24 12.02 10.90
CA ALA A 101 16.70 10.71 11.24
C ALA A 101 15.62 10.26 10.24
N SER A 102 15.54 8.94 10.05
CA SER A 102 14.41 8.28 9.41
C SER A 102 13.10 8.62 10.12
N SER A 103 11.99 8.54 9.37
CA SER A 103 10.64 8.76 9.88
C SER A 103 9.81 7.54 9.57
N TYR A 104 9.45 6.80 10.61
CA TYR A 104 8.49 5.71 10.53
C TYR A 104 7.10 6.22 10.89
N SER A 105 6.09 5.84 10.11
CA SER A 105 4.69 6.05 10.45
C SER A 105 3.84 4.86 10.06
N GLN A 106 2.71 4.73 10.76
CA GLN A 106 1.77 3.63 10.61
C GLN A 106 0.35 4.17 10.63
N GLU A 107 -0.48 3.60 9.77
CA GLU A 107 -1.90 3.87 9.67
C GLU A 107 -2.70 2.88 10.52
N HIS A 108 -3.78 3.39 11.13
CA HIS A 108 -4.71 2.56 11.91
C HIS A 108 -5.85 2.03 11.05
N ILE A 109 -5.57 1.01 10.25
CA ILE A 109 -6.54 0.41 9.33
C ILE A 109 -7.47 -0.55 10.11
N PRO A 110 -8.81 -0.34 10.09
CA PRO A 110 -9.76 -1.28 10.68
C PRO A 110 -9.62 -2.68 10.08
N GLN A 111 -9.84 -3.72 10.87
CA GLN A 111 -9.70 -5.11 10.39
C GLN A 111 -10.72 -5.44 9.29
N GLU A 112 -11.89 -4.82 9.34
CA GLU A 112 -12.98 -4.98 8.38
C GLU A 112 -12.82 -4.07 7.15
N TYR A 113 -11.77 -3.25 7.11
CA TYR A 113 -11.51 -2.41 5.94
C TYR A 113 -11.12 -3.27 4.75
N SER A 114 -11.85 -3.08 3.66
CA SER A 114 -11.54 -3.61 2.34
C SER A 114 -11.31 -2.45 1.39
N ALA A 115 -10.19 -2.44 0.69
CA ALA A 115 -9.92 -1.38 -0.26
C ALA A 115 -10.73 -1.60 -1.54
N PRO A 116 -11.50 -0.60 -2.01
CA PRO A 116 -12.26 -0.75 -3.23
C PRO A 116 -11.33 -0.74 -4.45
N HIS A 117 -11.68 -1.52 -5.47
CA HIS A 117 -11.07 -1.44 -6.78
C HIS A 117 -11.84 -0.49 -7.70
N LYS A 118 -11.12 0.29 -8.51
CA LYS A 118 -11.74 1.18 -9.50
C LYS A 118 -11.19 0.96 -10.91
N CYS A 119 -12.11 0.85 -11.86
CA CYS A 119 -11.83 0.76 -13.28
C CYS A 119 -11.16 2.03 -13.82
N MET A 120 -10.43 1.89 -14.93
CA MET A 120 -9.62 2.95 -15.55
C MET A 120 -10.44 4.15 -16.01
N ASN A 121 -11.77 4.08 -16.12
CA ASN A 121 -12.65 5.21 -16.42
C ASN A 121 -12.87 6.16 -15.23
N GLU A 122 -12.41 5.80 -14.02
CA GLU A 122 -12.53 6.62 -12.82
C GLU A 122 -11.17 7.14 -12.34
N SER A 123 -11.14 8.37 -11.84
CA SER A 123 -9.99 8.92 -11.13
C SER A 123 -9.92 8.42 -9.68
N ILE A 124 -8.69 8.28 -9.18
CA ILE A 124 -8.41 7.93 -7.78
C ILE A 124 -7.57 9.05 -7.17
N GLU A 125 -8.13 9.67 -6.13
CA GLU A 125 -7.48 10.70 -5.32
C GLU A 125 -7.11 10.13 -3.96
N TYR A 126 -5.99 10.60 -3.40
CA TYR A 126 -5.51 10.20 -2.08
C TYR A 126 -5.38 11.44 -1.21
N GLU A 127 -5.82 11.32 0.05
CA GLU A 127 -5.66 12.39 1.04
C GLU A 127 -4.18 12.63 1.37
N GLU A 128 -3.38 11.56 1.35
CA GLU A 128 -1.98 11.61 1.68
C GLU A 128 -1.10 11.61 0.43
N VAL A 129 0.01 12.36 0.53
CA VAL A 129 1.03 12.38 -0.53
C VAL A 129 1.70 11.01 -0.68
N LEU A 130 1.86 10.24 0.39
CA LEU A 130 2.48 8.91 0.33
C LEU A 130 1.50 7.85 0.86
N PRO A 131 0.48 7.48 0.08
CA PRO A 131 -0.54 6.56 0.55
C PRO A 131 0.05 5.18 0.87
N THR A 132 -0.44 4.53 1.92
CA THR A 132 0.02 3.20 2.36
C THR A 132 -1.08 2.14 2.29
N PHE A 133 -2.32 2.56 2.06
CA PHE A 133 -3.53 1.77 1.84
C PHE A 133 -4.52 2.65 1.06
N GLY A 134 -5.64 2.07 0.64
CA GLY A 134 -6.71 2.84 0.00
C GLY A 134 -7.17 2.23 -1.33
N THR A 135 -8.15 2.89 -1.94
CA THR A 135 -8.66 2.59 -3.28
C THR A 135 -7.54 2.47 -4.31
N HIS A 136 -7.57 1.45 -5.17
CA HIS A 136 -6.53 1.23 -6.17
C HIS A 136 -7.05 0.48 -7.41
N ARG A 137 -6.18 0.17 -8.39
CA ARG A 137 -6.60 -0.51 -9.64
C ARG A 137 -6.72 -2.02 -9.45
N PRO A 138 -7.70 -2.71 -10.07
CA PRO A 138 -7.87 -4.16 -9.92
C PRO A 138 -6.72 -5.01 -10.49
N LEU A 139 -5.90 -4.48 -11.40
CA LEU A 139 -4.68 -5.15 -11.84
C LEU A 139 -3.45 -4.56 -11.14
N TRP A 140 -2.73 -5.39 -10.39
CA TRP A 140 -1.47 -4.99 -9.76
C TRP A 140 -0.29 -5.08 -10.72
N ALA A 141 0.81 -4.44 -10.33
CA ALA A 141 2.04 -4.45 -11.12
C ALA A 141 2.73 -5.81 -11.06
N VAL A 142 3.38 -6.20 -12.15
CA VAL A 142 4.41 -7.25 -12.11
C VAL A 142 5.45 -6.88 -11.05
N TYR A 143 5.86 -7.82 -10.21
CA TYR A 143 6.91 -7.52 -9.23
C TYR A 143 8.23 -7.20 -9.95
N GLY A 144 8.90 -6.11 -9.56
CA GLY A 144 10.12 -5.67 -10.21
C GLY A 144 10.45 -4.19 -10.12
N GLU A 145 11.43 -3.76 -10.91
CA GLU A 145 11.85 -2.37 -11.04
C GLU A 145 11.28 -1.73 -12.31
N TYR A 146 10.72 -0.53 -12.16
CA TYR A 146 10.08 0.23 -13.21
C TYR A 146 10.85 1.51 -13.52
N THR A 147 10.72 1.98 -14.76
CA THR A 147 11.09 3.37 -15.09
C THR A 147 10.12 4.33 -14.41
N PHE A 148 8.83 3.99 -14.41
CA PHE A 148 7.79 4.61 -13.62
C PHE A 148 6.64 3.65 -13.40
N LEU A 149 6.07 3.67 -12.20
CA LEU A 149 4.89 2.91 -11.82
C LEU A 149 3.95 3.83 -11.03
N PRO A 150 2.71 4.07 -11.49
CA PRO A 150 1.78 4.93 -10.77
C PRO A 150 1.32 4.32 -9.46
N ARG A 151 0.95 5.18 -8.50
CA ARG A 151 0.58 4.81 -7.12
C ARG A 151 -0.53 3.81 -7.00
N GLN A 152 -1.52 3.90 -7.88
CA GLN A 152 -2.67 3.01 -7.93
C GLN A 152 -2.26 1.56 -8.26
N ARG A 153 -1.09 1.33 -8.86
CA ARG A 153 -0.59 -0.02 -9.17
C ARG A 153 0.20 -0.58 -7.99
N TRP A 154 1.20 0.17 -7.51
CA TRP A 154 2.01 -0.32 -6.39
C TRP A 154 1.24 -0.41 -5.07
N LEU A 155 0.16 0.37 -4.87
CA LEU A 155 -0.73 0.21 -3.71
C LEU A 155 -1.40 -1.17 -3.66
N HIS A 156 -1.85 -1.69 -4.81
CA HIS A 156 -2.37 -3.05 -4.88
C HIS A 156 -1.29 -4.08 -4.53
N ASN A 157 -0.06 -3.88 -5.03
CA ASN A 157 1.04 -4.75 -4.63
C ASN A 157 1.24 -4.76 -3.09
N LEU A 158 1.04 -3.63 -2.41
CA LEU A 158 1.11 -3.56 -0.94
C LEU A 158 0.00 -4.40 -0.28
N GLU A 159 -1.21 -4.39 -0.83
CA GLU A 159 -2.33 -5.21 -0.36
C GLU A 159 -2.00 -6.71 -0.42
N HIS A 160 -1.22 -7.11 -1.42
CA HIS A 160 -0.68 -8.47 -1.57
C HIS A 160 0.58 -8.74 -0.73
N GLY A 161 0.96 -7.80 0.13
CA GLY A 161 2.07 -7.94 1.06
C GLY A 161 3.44 -7.58 0.46
N ALA A 162 3.48 -6.84 -0.65
CA ALA A 162 4.74 -6.40 -1.23
C ALA A 162 5.38 -5.25 -0.46
N VAL A 163 6.66 -5.02 -0.75
CA VAL A 163 7.40 -3.82 -0.35
C VAL A 163 7.61 -2.92 -1.56
N ALA A 164 7.11 -1.70 -1.50
CA ALA A 164 7.41 -0.65 -2.48
C ALA A 164 8.63 0.17 -2.05
N LEU A 165 9.68 0.19 -2.87
CA LEU A 165 10.80 1.12 -2.75
C LEU A 165 10.53 2.32 -3.65
N LEU A 166 10.32 3.46 -3.01
CA LEU A 166 10.07 4.73 -3.67
C LEU A 166 11.26 5.66 -3.48
N TYR A 167 11.64 6.39 -4.52
CA TYR A 167 12.73 7.37 -4.42
C TYR A 167 12.47 8.59 -5.30
N HIS A 168 12.84 9.76 -4.81
CA HIS A 168 12.78 10.97 -5.62
C HIS A 168 13.76 10.82 -6.80
N PRO A 169 13.40 11.21 -8.04
CA PRO A 169 14.32 11.12 -9.19
C PRO A 169 15.67 11.84 -8.97
N CYS A 170 15.69 12.88 -8.14
CA CYS A 170 16.91 13.62 -7.76
C CYS A 170 17.68 13.03 -6.57
N ALA A 171 17.18 11.97 -5.93
CA ALA A 171 17.83 11.33 -4.79
C ALA A 171 19.24 10.84 -5.14
N ASN A 172 20.11 10.77 -4.13
CA ASN A 172 21.46 10.28 -4.31
C ASN A 172 21.47 8.82 -4.80
N LEU A 173 22.03 8.61 -6.00
CA LEU A 173 22.00 7.33 -6.68
C LEU A 173 22.69 6.21 -5.90
N ASN A 174 23.75 6.49 -5.14
CA ASN A 174 24.44 5.47 -4.34
C ASN A 174 23.55 4.95 -3.21
N LYS A 175 22.75 5.82 -2.59
CA LYS A 175 21.78 5.43 -1.54
C LYS A 175 20.61 4.65 -2.12
N VAL A 176 20.07 5.12 -3.25
CA VAL A 176 19.03 4.38 -3.99
C VAL A 176 19.52 2.99 -4.38
N ASN A 177 20.72 2.87 -4.97
CA ASN A 177 21.28 1.59 -5.37
C ASN A 177 21.61 0.66 -4.19
N LEU A 178 22.01 1.22 -3.04
CA LEU A 178 22.16 0.44 -1.81
C LEU A 178 20.81 -0.16 -1.39
N LEU A 179 19.76 0.66 -1.34
CA LEU A 179 18.42 0.18 -0.95
C LEU A 179 17.85 -0.83 -1.95
N LYS A 180 18.02 -0.58 -3.26
CA LYS A 180 17.64 -1.53 -4.33
C LYS A 180 18.28 -2.89 -4.11
N ARG A 181 19.59 -2.94 -3.80
CA ARG A 181 20.27 -4.20 -3.51
C ARG A 181 19.67 -4.91 -2.30
N ILE A 182 19.37 -4.19 -1.22
CA ILE A 182 18.77 -4.81 -0.02
C ILE A 182 17.40 -5.39 -0.35
N VAL A 183 16.50 -4.59 -0.95
CA VAL A 183 15.13 -5.02 -1.28
C VAL A 183 15.13 -6.20 -2.25
N LYS A 184 15.91 -6.15 -3.35
CA LYS A 184 16.00 -7.24 -4.34
C LYS A 184 16.54 -8.55 -3.77
N ASN A 185 17.37 -8.49 -2.73
CA ASN A 185 17.88 -9.68 -2.04
C ASN A 185 17.05 -10.06 -0.80
N CYS A 186 15.96 -9.33 -0.53
CA CYS A 186 15.11 -9.59 0.62
C CYS A 186 13.86 -10.39 0.28
N LEU A 187 13.21 -10.11 -0.84
CA LEU A 187 11.96 -10.75 -1.20
C LEU A 187 11.69 -10.64 -2.69
N TYR A 188 10.95 -11.61 -3.22
CA TYR A 188 10.35 -11.61 -4.54
C TYR A 188 9.30 -10.50 -4.68
N ARG A 189 8.40 -10.37 -3.70
CA ARG A 189 7.30 -9.39 -3.71
C ARG A 189 7.78 -7.96 -3.45
N HIS A 190 8.50 -7.38 -4.40
CA HIS A 190 8.90 -5.98 -4.37
C HIS A 190 8.52 -5.24 -5.63
N VAL A 191 8.27 -3.94 -5.49
CA VAL A 191 8.19 -2.99 -6.60
C VAL A 191 9.12 -1.83 -6.33
N ILE A 192 9.83 -1.37 -7.35
CA ILE A 192 10.78 -0.26 -7.24
C ILE A 192 10.46 0.76 -8.31
N THR A 193 10.17 2.00 -7.92
CA THR A 193 9.84 3.08 -8.87
C THR A 193 10.28 4.45 -8.35
N PRO A 194 10.62 5.41 -9.23
CA PRO A 194 10.68 6.81 -8.85
C PRO A 194 9.33 7.32 -8.31
N TYR A 195 9.41 8.28 -7.39
CA TYR A 195 8.28 9.02 -6.83
C TYR A 195 8.69 10.48 -6.57
N ASN A 196 8.34 11.37 -7.48
CA ASN A 196 8.73 12.78 -7.45
C ASN A 196 8.02 13.62 -6.37
N LEU A 197 7.09 13.03 -5.61
CA LEU A 197 6.42 13.72 -4.50
C LEU A 197 7.12 13.52 -3.14
N LEU A 198 8.23 12.78 -3.08
CA LEU A 198 9.05 12.69 -1.86
C LEU A 198 9.82 13.98 -1.61
N THR A 199 9.92 14.36 -0.34
CA THR A 199 10.58 15.60 0.06
C THR A 199 12.10 15.54 -0.10
N PRO A 200 12.79 16.69 -0.28
CA PRO A 200 14.25 16.75 -0.25
C PRO A 200 14.87 16.27 1.07
N GLN A 201 14.15 16.40 2.19
CA GLN A 201 14.61 15.95 3.51
C GLN A 201 14.67 14.42 3.58
N ARG A 202 13.69 13.73 3.01
CA ARG A 202 13.59 12.26 3.01
C ARG A 202 13.22 11.74 1.62
N PRO A 203 14.19 11.74 0.67
CA PRO A 203 13.89 11.48 -0.72
C PRO A 203 13.87 10.00 -1.08
N ILE A 204 13.82 9.12 -0.08
CA ILE A 204 13.77 7.67 -0.25
C ILE A 204 12.76 7.13 0.77
N ALA A 205 11.88 6.22 0.35
CA ALA A 205 10.91 5.59 1.23
C ALA A 205 10.77 4.10 0.95
N LEU A 206 10.49 3.33 2.01
CA LEU A 206 9.88 2.01 1.90
C LEU A 206 8.44 2.09 2.34
N VAL A 207 7.55 1.42 1.61
CA VAL A 207 6.12 1.38 1.90
C VAL A 207 5.62 -0.06 1.83
N THR A 208 4.80 -0.41 2.80
CA THR A 208 4.05 -1.67 2.91
C THR A 208 2.62 -1.33 3.33
N TRP A 209 1.69 -2.29 3.30
CA TRP A 209 0.29 -2.01 3.68
C TRP A 209 0.18 -1.37 5.07
N GLY A 210 -0.26 -0.11 5.14
CA GLY A 210 -0.41 0.64 6.38
C GLY A 210 0.88 1.10 7.06
N HIS A 211 2.07 0.91 6.48
CA HIS A 211 3.33 1.34 7.07
C HIS A 211 4.25 2.01 6.06
N ARG A 212 4.98 3.04 6.49
CA ARG A 212 6.02 3.70 5.69
C ARG A 212 7.23 4.05 6.52
N LEU A 213 8.38 4.00 5.87
CA LEU A 213 9.68 4.41 6.39
C LEU A 213 10.31 5.38 5.40
N GLU A 214 10.29 6.66 5.71
CA GLU A 214 10.92 7.73 4.93
C GLU A 214 12.33 7.99 5.46
N MET A 215 13.31 8.17 4.58
CA MET A 215 14.73 8.21 4.92
C MET A 215 15.47 9.31 4.16
N SER A 216 16.37 10.02 4.87
CA SER A 216 17.37 10.88 4.24
C SER A 216 18.61 10.08 3.79
N ASN A 217 18.99 9.11 4.62
CA ASN A 217 20.10 8.21 4.39
C ASN A 217 19.64 6.76 4.66
N VAL A 218 20.23 5.81 3.95
CA VAL A 218 19.88 4.39 4.07
C VAL A 218 20.74 3.76 5.18
N ASP A 219 20.09 3.38 6.28
CA ASP A 219 20.64 2.47 7.29
C ASP A 219 20.17 1.03 6.99
N PRO A 220 21.07 0.13 6.58
CA PRO A 220 20.69 -1.24 6.27
C PRO A 220 20.05 -2.01 7.43
N LYS A 221 20.43 -1.73 8.69
CA LYS A 221 19.86 -2.44 9.84
C LYS A 221 18.39 -2.06 10.04
N GLU A 222 18.10 -0.77 9.92
CA GLU A 222 16.73 -0.25 10.00
C GLU A 222 15.86 -0.76 8.85
N VAL A 223 16.39 -0.71 7.62
CA VAL A 223 15.72 -1.22 6.42
C VAL A 223 15.37 -2.70 6.55
N LEU A 224 16.34 -3.52 6.97
CA LEU A 224 16.12 -4.95 7.16
C LEU A 224 15.07 -5.21 8.25
N LYS A 225 15.11 -4.44 9.34
CA LYS A 225 14.11 -4.53 10.41
C LYS A 225 12.72 -4.20 9.88
N PHE A 226 12.58 -3.12 9.11
CA PHE A 226 11.31 -2.72 8.51
C PHE A 226 10.76 -3.81 7.59
N ILE A 227 11.56 -4.29 6.64
CA ILE A 227 11.14 -5.33 5.69
C ILE A 227 10.71 -6.61 6.44
N LYS A 228 11.51 -7.08 7.40
CA LYS A 228 11.17 -8.29 8.17
C LYS A 228 9.90 -8.16 9.01
N LEU A 229 9.58 -6.96 9.49
CA LEU A 229 8.40 -6.72 10.32
C LEU A 229 7.11 -6.49 9.51
N HIS A 230 7.22 -5.88 8.34
CA HIS A 230 6.04 -5.35 7.63
C HIS A 230 5.80 -5.95 6.24
N ALA A 231 6.77 -6.63 5.64
CA ALA A 231 6.51 -7.40 4.43
C ALA A 231 5.49 -8.51 4.71
N LEU A 232 4.74 -8.89 3.67
CA LEU A 232 3.77 -9.99 3.70
C LEU A 232 2.57 -9.76 4.64
N ASN A 233 2.35 -8.53 5.13
CA ASN A 233 1.29 -8.18 6.07
C ASN A 233 0.12 -7.38 5.46
N GLY A 234 -0.13 -7.54 4.16
CA GLY A 234 -1.36 -7.05 3.53
C GLY A 234 -2.57 -7.98 3.77
N PRO A 235 -3.81 -7.50 3.57
CA PRO A 235 -5.04 -8.27 3.82
C PRO A 235 -5.22 -9.43 2.82
N GLU A 236 -4.72 -9.30 1.58
CA GLU A 236 -4.89 -10.29 0.52
C GLU A 236 -3.57 -10.95 0.12
N LYS A 237 -3.00 -11.77 1.02
CA LYS A 237 -1.67 -12.35 0.84
C LYS A 237 -1.63 -13.34 -0.34
N THR A 238 -1.25 -12.86 -1.52
CA THR A 238 -1.01 -13.69 -2.69
C THR A 238 0.40 -13.50 -3.23
N HIS A 239 1.03 -14.59 -3.68
CA HIS A 239 2.30 -14.54 -4.41
C HIS A 239 2.12 -14.35 -5.91
N ARG A 240 0.87 -14.34 -6.41
CA ARG A 240 0.60 -14.24 -7.84
C ARG A 240 1.20 -12.95 -8.39
N ASP A 241 1.88 -13.08 -9.52
CA ASP A 241 2.45 -11.94 -10.20
C ASP A 241 1.35 -11.08 -10.84
N GLY A 242 1.66 -9.80 -11.03
CA GLY A 242 0.71 -8.83 -11.58
C GLY A 242 0.55 -8.91 -13.08
N GLN A 243 -0.44 -8.17 -13.58
CA GLN A 243 -0.76 -8.10 -15.01
C GLN A 243 -0.27 -6.79 -15.65
N TYR A 244 0.04 -5.77 -14.85
CA TYR A 244 0.54 -4.48 -15.34
C TYR A 244 2.07 -4.46 -15.45
N ASP A 245 2.60 -4.35 -16.66
CA ASP A 245 4.04 -4.39 -16.96
C ASP A 245 4.55 -3.17 -17.75
N LEU A 246 3.71 -2.15 -17.95
CA LEU A 246 4.13 -0.95 -18.67
C LEU A 246 5.32 -0.29 -17.95
N MET A 247 6.37 0.01 -18.72
CA MET A 247 7.64 0.59 -18.24
C MET A 247 8.42 -0.29 -17.25
N LEU A 248 8.12 -1.59 -17.14
CA LEU A 248 8.93 -2.55 -16.40
C LEU A 248 10.34 -2.60 -17.00
N LYS A 249 11.36 -2.42 -16.17
CA LYS A 249 12.78 -2.51 -16.54
C LYS A 249 13.34 -3.89 -16.24
N GLU A 250 12.98 -4.43 -15.09
CA GLU A 250 13.54 -5.67 -14.57
C GLU A 250 12.50 -6.37 -13.72
N LYS A 251 12.18 -7.62 -14.05
CA LYS A 251 11.29 -8.46 -13.25
C LYS A 251 11.98 -8.95 -11.99
N ALA A 252 11.26 -8.93 -10.87
CA ALA A 252 11.74 -9.47 -9.60
C ALA A 252 12.06 -10.97 -9.73
N GLN A 253 13.15 -11.37 -9.07
CA GLN A 253 13.57 -12.77 -8.98
C GLN A 253 13.07 -13.37 -7.67
N ILE A 254 12.78 -14.67 -7.70
CA ILE A 254 12.50 -15.41 -6.47
C ILE A 254 13.79 -15.50 -5.65
N VAL A 255 13.74 -15.08 -4.39
CA VAL A 255 14.91 -15.01 -3.51
C VAL A 255 14.99 -16.25 -2.61
N SER A 256 13.91 -16.57 -1.89
CA SER A 256 13.80 -17.77 -1.06
C SER A 256 12.89 -18.80 -1.72
N ASP A 257 11.61 -18.48 -1.84
CA ASP A 257 10.58 -19.24 -2.55
C ASP A 257 9.50 -18.27 -3.08
N SER A 258 8.53 -18.77 -3.83
CA SER A 258 7.46 -17.95 -4.41
C SER A 258 6.64 -17.21 -3.34
N ASP A 259 6.52 -17.77 -2.14
CA ASP A 259 5.75 -17.21 -1.04
C ASP A 259 6.57 -16.28 -0.14
N ASP A 260 7.87 -16.07 -0.43
CA ASP A 260 8.79 -15.33 0.42
C ASP A 260 8.83 -15.85 1.86
N THR A 261 8.70 -17.17 2.07
CA THR A 261 8.59 -17.78 3.41
C THR A 261 9.75 -17.38 4.33
N ASN A 262 10.93 -17.22 3.74
CA ASN A 262 12.09 -16.65 4.42
C ASN A 262 12.45 -15.28 3.82
N VAL A 263 12.01 -14.21 4.48
CA VAL A 263 12.30 -12.83 4.09
C VAL A 263 13.72 -12.43 4.51
N CYS A 264 14.48 -11.86 3.57
CA CYS A 264 15.89 -11.48 3.72
C CYS A 264 16.81 -12.67 4.08
N PRO A 265 16.79 -13.76 3.29
CA PRO A 265 17.53 -14.98 3.61
C PRO A 265 19.05 -14.76 3.63
N GLY A 266 19.55 -13.89 2.74
CA GLY A 266 20.98 -13.53 2.63
C GLY A 266 21.50 -12.59 3.73
N PHE A 267 20.64 -12.15 4.67
CA PHE A 267 20.98 -11.17 5.71
C PHE A 267 20.83 -11.74 7.13
N SER A 268 21.26 -12.98 7.32
CA SER A 268 21.31 -13.67 8.62
C SER A 268 22.71 -13.54 9.24
N GLY A 269 22.80 -12.93 10.44
CA GLY A 269 24.06 -12.63 11.13
C GLY A 269 24.62 -11.24 10.82
N ASP A 270 25.42 -10.68 11.74
CA ASP A 270 25.93 -9.31 11.71
C ASP A 270 26.39 -8.87 10.31
N PHE A 271 25.78 -7.77 9.86
CA PHE A 271 25.91 -7.19 8.53
C PHE A 271 27.38 -6.87 8.20
N GLN A 272 28.10 -7.78 7.54
CA GLN A 272 29.37 -7.46 6.89
C GLN A 272 29.12 -7.14 5.42
N MET A 273 29.13 -5.84 5.10
CA MET A 273 29.28 -5.39 3.72
C MET A 273 30.66 -5.84 3.23
N LYS A 274 30.70 -6.79 2.29
CA LYS A 274 31.84 -6.92 1.38
C LYS A 274 31.67 -5.92 0.24
#